data_AF-A0A953YAW1-F1
#
_entry.id   AF-A0A953YAW1-F1
#
_cell.length_a   1.000
_cell.length_b   1.000
_cell.length_c   1.000
_cell.angle_alpha   90.00
_cell.angle_beta   90.00
_cell.angle_gamma   90.00
#
_symmetry.space_group_name_H-M   'P 1'
#
loop_
_entity.id
_entity.type
_entity.pdbx_description
1 polymer ?
#
loop_
_entity_poly.entity_id
_entity_poly.type
_entity_poly.pdbx_seq_one_letter_code
_entity_poly.pdbx_strand_id
1 'polypeptide(L)'
;MRKKITLGCACGRVAAVDSRFAGRKGRCPRCRAVLRIPLELPRGHDPRPRRREDRRSRRLELRGRSLRAAGQVLAVAALGVLLGAVVGGVKLI
;
A
#
# COMPACT_ATOMS: atom_id res chain seq x y z
N MET A 1 -7.72 -18.52 22.06
CA MET A 1 -7.71 -17.74 20.79
C MET A 1 -7.98 -18.68 19.63
N ARG A 2 -8.96 -18.41 18.75
CA ARG A 2 -9.26 -19.27 17.57
C ARG A 2 -8.37 -18.83 16.40
N LYS A 3 -7.37 -19.63 16.05
CA LYS A 3 -6.46 -19.34 14.92
C LYS A 3 -7.18 -19.72 13.62
N LYS A 4 -7.22 -18.81 12.65
CA LYS A 4 -7.83 -19.05 11.33
C LYS A 4 -6.74 -19.26 10.30
N ILE A 5 -6.96 -20.20 9.39
CA ILE A 5 -6.11 -20.49 8.23
C ILE A 5 -6.86 -20.04 6.99
N THR A 6 -6.22 -19.26 6.13
CA THR A 6 -6.80 -18.78 4.88
C THR A 6 -6.16 -19.49 3.70
N LEU A 7 -6.97 -20.16 2.90
CA LEU A 7 -6.55 -20.94 1.72
C LEU A 7 -7.11 -20.32 0.45
N GLY A 8 -6.23 -20.07 -0.51
CA GLY A 8 -6.60 -19.72 -1.88
C GLY A 8 -6.98 -20.97 -2.67
N CYS A 9 -8.11 -20.92 -3.37
CA CYS A 9 -8.48 -21.91 -4.37
C CYS A 9 -8.09 -21.39 -5.75
N ALA A 10 -7.80 -22.30 -6.68
CA ALA A 10 -7.53 -21.98 -8.09
C ALA A 10 -8.69 -21.20 -8.76
N CYS A 11 -9.91 -21.27 -8.22
CA CYS A 11 -11.04 -20.45 -8.68
C CYS A 11 -10.96 -18.96 -8.29
N GLY A 12 -9.87 -18.53 -7.64
CA GLY A 12 -9.65 -17.14 -7.22
C GLY A 12 -10.33 -16.75 -5.90
N ARG A 13 -10.98 -17.69 -5.21
CA ARG A 13 -11.57 -17.42 -3.88
C ARG A 13 -10.60 -17.80 -2.76
N VAL A 14 -10.61 -16.99 -1.70
CA VAL A 14 -9.93 -17.28 -0.44
C VAL A 14 -10.97 -17.76 0.58
N ALA A 15 -10.78 -18.94 1.14
CA ALA A 15 -11.60 -19.50 2.20
C ALA A 15 -10.86 -19.41 3.54
N ALA A 16 -11.54 -18.97 4.59
CA ALA A 16 -11.00 -18.97 5.95
C ALA A 16 -11.57 -20.16 6.73
N VAL A 17 -10.71 -21.05 7.22
CA VAL A 17 -11.08 -22.20 8.04
C VAL A 17 -10.44 -22.10 9.42
N ASP A 18 -11.05 -22.74 10.42
CA ASP A 18 -10.45 -22.81 11.75
C ASP A 18 -9.23 -23.75 11.73
N SER A 19 -8.19 -23.43 12.50
CA SER A 19 -6.97 -24.25 12.59
C SER A 19 -7.24 -25.66 13.10
N ARG A 20 -8.38 -25.90 13.77
CA ARG A 20 -8.81 -27.26 14.12
C ARG A 20 -8.94 -28.17 12.90
N PHE A 21 -9.20 -27.61 11.72
CA PHE A 21 -9.33 -28.36 10.47
C PHE A 21 -8.02 -28.50 9.69
N ALA A 22 -6.89 -28.07 10.27
CA ALA A 22 -5.56 -28.25 9.69
C ALA A 22 -5.29 -29.73 9.36
N GLY A 23 -4.69 -29.99 8.21
CA GLY A 23 -4.40 -31.34 7.71
C GLY A 23 -5.60 -32.08 7.11
N ARG A 24 -6.82 -31.55 7.20
CA ARG A 24 -8.01 -32.16 6.61
C ARG A 24 -8.25 -31.69 5.16
N LYS A 25 -9.08 -32.44 4.43
CA LYS A 25 -9.58 -32.06 3.11
C LYS A 25 -10.86 -31.24 3.27
N GLY A 26 -10.86 -30.02 2.77
CA GLY A 26 -12.04 -29.16 2.67
C GLY A 26 -12.57 -29.11 1.24
N ARG A 27 -13.79 -28.59 1.06
CA ARG A 27 -14.32 -28.26 -0.26
C ARG A 27 -14.44 -26.76 -0.42
N CYS A 28 -14.11 -26.25 -1.60
CA CYS A 28 -14.36 -24.85 -1.93
C CYS A 28 -15.88 -24.58 -1.96
N PRO A 29 -16.40 -23.54 -1.28
CA PRO A 29 -17.84 -23.23 -1.34
C PRO A 29 -18.32 -22.74 -2.72
N ARG A 30 -17.40 -22.35 -3.62
CA ARG A 30 -17.73 -21.91 -4.99
C ARG A 30 -17.68 -23.05 -6.00
N CYS A 31 -16.49 -23.61 -6.23
CA CYS A 31 -16.29 -24.60 -7.29
C CYS A 31 -16.37 -26.05 -6.79
N ARG A 32 -16.58 -26.27 -5.48
CA ARG A 32 -16.61 -27.59 -4.83
C ARG A 32 -15.34 -28.43 -4.98
N ALA A 33 -14.26 -27.84 -5.52
CA ALA A 33 -12.97 -28.49 -5.63
C ALA A 33 -12.46 -28.93 -4.24
N VAL A 34 -11.83 -30.10 -4.21
CA VAL A 34 -11.22 -30.65 -3.00
C VAL A 34 -9.92 -29.91 -2.74
N LEU A 35 -9.84 -29.22 -1.60
CA LEU A 35 -8.68 -28.45 -1.17
C LEU A 35 -8.06 -29.14 0.05
N ARG A 36 -6.72 -29.30 0.04
CA ARG A 36 -5.99 -29.76 1.23
C ARG A 36 -5.71 -28.55 2.12
N ILE A 37 -6.16 -28.60 3.36
CA ILE A 37 -5.86 -27.57 4.36
C ILE A 37 -4.47 -27.88 4.90
N PRO A 38 -3.50 -26.96 4.76
CA PRO A 38 -2.15 -27.21 5.23
C PRO A 38 -2.12 -27.34 6.76
N LEU A 39 -1.25 -28.22 7.29
CA LEU A 39 -1.06 -28.35 8.75
C LEU A 39 -0.42 -27.09 9.34
N GLU A 40 0.50 -26.50 8.58
CA GLU A 40 1.18 -25.27 8.94
C GLU A 40 0.73 -24.13 8.01
N LEU A 41 0.38 -22.99 8.60
CA LEU A 41 0.26 -21.77 7.81
C LEU A 41 1.65 -21.47 7.23
N PRO A 42 1.78 -21.25 5.91
CA PRO A 42 3.03 -20.76 5.35
C PRO A 42 3.41 -19.47 6.10
N ARG A 43 4.64 -19.43 6.61
CA ARG A 43 5.18 -18.27 7.32
C ARG A 43 5.09 -17.09 6.36
N GLY A 44 4.40 -16.02 6.77
CA GLY A 44 4.20 -14.83 5.93
C GLY A 44 2.80 -14.67 5.33
N HIS A 45 1.83 -15.54 5.62
CA HIS A 45 0.42 -15.21 5.38
C HIS A 45 -0.07 -14.19 6.42
N ASP A 46 0.26 -12.91 6.23
CA ASP A 46 -0.34 -11.82 7.00
C ASP A 46 -1.78 -11.60 6.46
N PRO A 47 -2.83 -11.90 7.26
CA PRO A 47 -4.21 -11.69 6.84
C PRO A 47 -4.61 -10.20 6.87
N ARG A 48 -3.65 -9.28 7.08
CA ARG A 48 -3.95 -7.85 7.14
C ARG A 48 -4.68 -7.40 5.86
N PRO A 49 -5.82 -6.73 6.02
CA PRO A 49 -6.61 -6.28 4.89
C PRO A 49 -5.85 -5.17 4.16
N ARG A 50 -5.45 -5.43 2.90
CA ARG A 50 -4.82 -4.45 1.99
C ARG A 50 -5.56 -3.10 1.92
N ARG A 51 -6.85 -3.05 2.30
CA ARG A 51 -7.70 -1.84 2.22
C ARG A 51 -7.33 -0.70 3.18
N ARG A 52 -6.71 -0.96 4.34
CA ARG A 52 -6.36 0.13 5.29
C ARG A 52 -5.03 0.79 4.93
N GLU A 53 -4.09 0.02 4.40
CA GLU A 53 -2.79 0.51 3.91
C GLU A 53 -2.99 1.54 2.79
N ASP A 54 -3.84 1.22 1.81
CA ASP A 54 -4.11 2.07 0.64
C ASP A 54 -4.54 3.50 1.00
N ARG A 55 -5.41 3.66 2.02
CA ARG A 55 -5.89 5.00 2.42
C ARG A 55 -4.81 5.82 3.12
N ARG A 56 -3.95 5.19 3.92
CA ARG A 56 -2.88 5.90 4.64
C ARG A 56 -1.78 6.34 3.67
N SER A 57 -1.40 5.46 2.74
CA SER A 57 -0.42 5.77 1.69
C SER A 57 -0.89 6.92 0.81
N ARG A 58 -2.14 6.88 0.32
CA ARG A 58 -2.71 8.00 -0.47
C ARG A 58 -2.72 9.32 0.29
N ARG A 59 -3.04 9.30 1.60
CA ARG A 59 -3.00 10.52 2.42
C ARG A 59 -1.58 11.07 2.57
N LEU A 60 -0.57 10.20 2.73
CA LEU A 60 0.83 10.60 2.81
C LEU A 60 1.36 11.10 1.46
N GLU A 61 1.00 10.46 0.35
CA GLU A 61 1.35 10.90 -1.01
C GLU A 61 0.80 12.29 -1.34
N LEU A 62 -0.48 12.54 -1.00
CA LEU A 62 -1.10 13.86 -1.16
C LEU A 62 -0.36 14.93 -0.35
N ARG A 63 0.03 14.61 0.89
CA ARG A 63 0.78 15.51 1.77
C ARG A 63 2.21 15.76 1.29
N GLY A 64 2.86 14.76 0.66
CA GLY A 64 4.17 14.91 0.02
C GLY A 64 4.14 15.78 -1.24
N ARG A 65 3.07 15.68 -2.04
CA ARG A 65 2.86 16.55 -3.21
C ARG A 65 2.69 18.02 -2.83
N SER A 66 1.95 18.33 -1.75
CA SER A 66 1.77 19.72 -1.30
C SER A 66 3.07 20.35 -0.79
N LEU A 67 3.92 19.58 -0.11
CA LEU A 67 5.22 20.06 0.39
C LEU A 67 6.21 20.36 -0.76
N ARG A 68 6.21 19.54 -1.82
CA ARG A 68 7.03 19.79 -3.03
C ARG A 68 6.55 21.02 -3.81
N ALA A 69 5.23 21.20 -3.94
CA ALA A 69 4.66 22.37 -4.61
C ALA A 69 5.01 23.67 -3.87
N ALA A 70 4.86 23.70 -2.55
CA ALA A 70 5.21 24.89 -1.75
C ALA A 70 6.72 25.20 -1.80
N GLY A 71 7.58 24.18 -1.72
CA GLY A 71 9.03 24.35 -1.84
C GLY A 71 9.48 24.83 -3.22
N GLN A 72 8.89 24.32 -4.30
CA GLN A 72 9.20 24.76 -5.67
C GLN A 72 8.80 26.20 -5.95
N VAL A 73 7.63 26.65 -5.45
CA VAL A 73 7.19 28.04 -5.66
C VAL A 73 8.14 29.02 -4.97
N LEU A 74 8.57 28.73 -3.73
CA LEU A 74 9.54 29.55 -3.01
C LEU A 74 10.90 29.58 -3.72
N ALA A 75 11.38 28.43 -4.22
CA ALA A 75 12.64 28.34 -4.94
C ALA A 75 12.62 29.14 -6.26
N VAL A 76 11.54 29.04 -7.05
CA VAL A 76 11.38 29.79 -8.31
C VAL A 76 11.25 31.29 -8.05
N ALA A 77 10.52 31.69 -7.00
CA ALA A 77 10.40 33.09 -6.60
C ALA A 77 11.77 33.67 -6.18
N ALA A 78 12.53 32.95 -5.35
CA ALA A 78 13.86 33.38 -4.92
C ALA A 78 14.83 33.49 -6.12
N LEU A 79 14.79 32.52 -7.04
CA LEU A 79 15.61 32.55 -8.26
C LEU A 79 15.23 33.74 -9.16
N GLY A 80 13.93 34.03 -9.31
CA GLY A 80 13.43 35.18 -10.08
C GLY A 80 13.87 36.52 -9.48
N VAL A 81 13.83 36.66 -8.15
CA VAL A 81 14.30 37.87 -7.46
C VAL A 81 15.81 38.07 -7.62
N LEU A 82 16.60 36.99 -7.50
CA LEU A 82 18.06 37.05 -7.72
C LEU A 82 18.42 37.41 -9.16
N LEU A 83 17.76 36.77 -10.15
CA LEU A 83 17.92 37.10 -11.56
C LEU A 83 17.51 38.55 -11.86
N GLY A 84 16.39 39.01 -11.29
CA GLY A 84 15.94 40.40 -11.39
C GLY A 84 16.94 41.40 -10.81
N ALA A 85 17.60 41.08 -9.69
CA ALA A 85 18.65 41.92 -9.11
C ALA A 85 19.91 41.98 -9.98
N VAL A 86 20.31 40.87 -10.62
CA VAL A 86 21.49 40.83 -11.52
C VAL A 86 21.21 41.59 -12.81
N VAL A 87 20.02 41.49 -13.39
CA VAL A 87 19.66 42.16 -14.64
C VAL A 87 19.27 43.63 -14.41
N GLY A 88 18.64 43.97 -13.28
CA GLY A 88 18.24 45.33 -12.92
C GLY A 88 19.31 46.16 -12.20
N GLY A 89 20.34 45.51 -11.65
CA GLY A 89 21.44 46.15 -10.91
C GLY A 89 22.58 46.71 -11.78
N VAL A 90 22.59 46.47 -13.09
CA VAL A 90 23.54 47.12 -14.02
C VAL A 90 23.01 48.50 -14.41
N LYS A 91 22.89 49.38 -13.42
CA LYS A 91 22.81 50.83 -13.62
C LYS A 91 23.49 51.53 -12.46
N LEU A 92 24.77 51.22 -12.30
CA LEU A 92 25.69 52.01 -11.48
C LEU A 92 27.02 52.10 -12.23
N ILE A 93 27.06 53.01 -13.21
CA ILE A 93 28.12 53.95 -13.59
C ILE A 93 27.47 54.93 -14.57
#